data_AF-A0A0C2VKS7-F1
#
_entry.id   AF-A0A0C2VKS7-F1
#
_cell.length_a   1.000
_cell.length_b   1.000
_cell.length_c   1.000
_cell.angle_alpha   90.00
_cell.angle_beta   90.00
_cell.angle_gamma   90.00
#
_symmetry.space_group_name_H-M   'P 1'
#
loop_
_entity.id
_entity.type
_entity.pdbx_description
1 polymer ?
#
loop_
_entity_poly.entity_id
_entity_poly.type
_entity_poly.pdbx_seq_one_letter_code
_entity_poly.pdbx_strand_id
1 'polypeptide(L)' 'MADQYVLLREIEKKRQVLIYVVAREGLNSPKAVQYSQELDELLNRYDRLYPYHSERSTYLEA' A
#
# COMPACT_ATOMS: atom_id res chain seq x y z
N MET A 1 -0.37 5.48 18.39
CA MET A 1 0.76 5.52 17.41
C MET A 1 1.26 4.13 17.00
N ALA A 2 1.11 3.08 17.83
CA ALA A 2 1.48 1.71 17.43
C ALA A 2 0.65 1.17 16.24
N ASP A 3 -0.65 1.45 16.20
CA ASP A 3 -1.55 0.91 15.16
C ASP A 3 -1.22 1.42 13.75
N GLN A 4 -0.74 2.67 13.64
CA GLN A 4 -0.31 3.26 12.37
C GLN A 4 0.91 2.53 11.82
N TYR A 5 1.90 2.28 12.68
CA TYR A 5 3.12 1.56 12.31
C TYR A 5 2.81 0.10 11.92
N VAL A 6 1.89 -0.55 12.64
CA VAL A 6 1.43 -1.90 12.29
C VAL A 6 0.80 -1.91 10.89
N LEU A 7 -0.10 -0.97 10.59
CA LEU A 7 -0.73 -0.90 9.27
C LEU A 7 0.28 -0.63 8.15
N LEU A 8 1.24 0.28 8.37
CA LEU A 8 2.33 0.54 7.42
C LEU A 8 3.20 -0.71 7.17
N ARG A 9 3.48 -1.50 8.21
CA ARG A 9 4.23 -2.76 8.03
C ARG A 9 3.44 -3.77 7.22
N GLU A 10 2.12 -3.86 7.40
CA GLU A 10 1.29 -4.76 6.59
C GLU A 10 1.23 -4.30 5.12
N ILE A 11 1.15 -2.99 4.87
CA ILE A 11 1.25 -2.42 3.52
C ILE A 11 2.58 -2.81 2.88
N GLU A 12 3.71 -2.59 3.56
CA GLU A 12 5.02 -2.87 2.97
C GLU A 12 5.23 -4.38 2.73
N LYS A 13 4.79 -5.24 3.65
CA LYS A 13 4.81 -6.69 3.43
C LYS A 13 4.01 -7.08 2.19
N LYS A 14 2.80 -6.57 2.04
CA LYS A 14 1.94 -6.88 0.88
C LYS A 14 2.57 -6.36 -0.42
N ARG A 15 3.16 -5.17 -0.39
CA ARG A 15 3.89 -4.58 -1.52
C ARG A 15 5.05 -5.47 -1.97
N GLN A 16 5.86 -5.98 -1.04
CA GLN A 16 6.95 -6.91 -1.37
C GLN A 16 6.44 -8.21 -1.99
N VAL A 17 5.35 -8.77 -1.47
CA VAL A 17 4.70 -9.96 -2.05
C VAL A 17 4.20 -9.70 -3.47
N LEU A 18 3.56 -8.55 -3.70
CA LEU A 18 3.09 -8.17 -5.03
C LEU A 18 4.25 -8.03 -6.02
N ILE A 19 5.32 -7.33 -5.66
CA ILE A 19 6.52 -7.18 -6.50
C ILE A 19 7.08 -8.55 -6.88
N TYR A 20 7.19 -9.46 -5.91
CA TYR A 20 7.68 -10.81 -6.15
C TYR A 20 6.78 -11.61 -7.10
N VAL A 21 5.46 -11.56 -6.92
CA VAL A 21 4.51 -12.27 -7.79
C VAL A 21 4.51 -11.68 -9.19
N VAL A 22 4.53 -10.36 -9.33
CA VAL A 22 4.62 -9.67 -10.62
C VAL A 22 5.88 -10.08 -11.37
N ALA A 23 7.02 -10.16 -10.68
CA ALA A 23 8.29 -10.58 -11.28
C ALA A 23 8.26 -12.04 -11.77
N ARG A 24 7.44 -12.90 -11.15
CA ARG A 24 7.35 -14.33 -11.48
C ARG A 24 6.24 -14.69 -12.47
N GLU A 25 5.08 -14.06 -12.34
CA GLU A 25 3.85 -14.43 -13.04
C GLU A 25 3.37 -13.35 -14.00
N GLY A 26 3.97 -12.16 -13.96
CA GLY A 26 3.58 -10.99 -14.75
C GLY A 26 2.47 -10.17 -14.08
N LEU A 27 2.36 -8.90 -14.49
CA LEU A 27 1.40 -7.93 -13.94
C LEU A 27 -0.07 -8.34 -14.11
N ASN A 28 -0.38 -9.03 -15.21
CA ASN A 28 -1.74 -9.43 -15.55
C ASN A 28 -2.11 -10.82 -14.99
N SER A 29 -1.24 -11.44 -14.19
CA SER A 29 -1.57 -12.72 -13.58
C SER A 29 -2.74 -12.53 -12.61
N PRO A 30 -3.68 -13.49 -12.51
CA PRO A 30 -4.78 -13.40 -11.54
C PRO A 30 -4.30 -13.14 -10.11
N LYS A 31 -3.14 -13.69 -9.73
CA LYS A 31 -2.55 -13.45 -8.41
C LYS A 31 -1.98 -12.05 -8.26
N ALA A 32 -1.29 -11.53 -9.29
CA ALA A 32 -0.78 -10.16 -9.26
C ALA A 32 -1.93 -9.15 -9.14
N VAL A 33 -3.02 -9.35 -9.90
CA VAL A 33 -4.22 -8.52 -9.84
C VAL A 33 -4.90 -8.60 -8.47
N GLN A 34 -5.03 -9.82 -7.91
CA GLN A 34 -5.59 -9.98 -6.57
C GLN A 34 -4.73 -9.27 -5.52
N TYR A 35 -3.41 -9.46 -5.55
CA TYR A 35 -2.52 -8.84 -4.57
C TYR A 35 -2.41 -7.33 -4.72
N SER A 36 -2.60 -6.77 -5.92
CA SER A 36 -2.70 -5.32 -6.10
C SER A 36 -4.00 -4.77 -5.49
N GLN A 37 -5.12 -5.49 -5.62
CA GLN A 37 -6.39 -5.09 -4.99
C GLN A 37 -6.28 -5.12 -3.46
N GLU A 38 -5.71 -6.18 -2.90
CA GLU A 38 -5.49 -6.28 -1.46
C GLU A 38 -4.54 -5.17 -0.94
N LEU A 39 -3.52 -4.80 -1.72
CA LEU A 39 -2.63 -3.69 -1.37
C LEU A 39 -3.38 -2.35 -1.40
N ASP A 40 -4.20 -2.11 -2.42
CA ASP A 40 -5.03 -0.92 -2.53
C ASP A 40 -6.03 -0.80 -1.37
N GLU A 41 -6.64 -1.89 -0.93
CA GLU A 41 -7.52 -1.88 0.25
C GLU A 41 -6.79 -1.44 1.52
N LEU A 42 -5.55 -1.91 1.71
CA LEU A 42 -4.71 -1.52 2.85
C LEU A 42 -4.31 -0.03 2.78
N LEU A 43 -3.94 0.45 1.60
CA LEU A 43 -3.62 1.87 1.36
C LEU A 43 -4.84 2.74 1.63
N ASN A 44 -5.99 2.41 1.04
CA ASN A 44 -7.25 3.11 1.26
C ASN A 44 -7.66 3.12 2.74
N ARG A 45 -7.42 2.03 3.47
CA ARG A 45 -7.66 1.98 4.92
C ARG A 45 -6.72 2.91 5.67
N TYR A 46 -5.45 2.96 5.30
CA TYR A 46 -4.48 3.86 5.90
C TYR A 46 -4.87 5.32 5.67
N ASP A 47 -5.21 5.70 4.45
CA ASP A 47 -5.61 7.07 4.10
C ASP A 47 -6.86 7.51 4.86
N ARG A 48 -7.85 6.63 5.01
CA ARG A 48 -9.06 6.90 5.81
C ARG A 48 -8.77 7.08 7.31
N LEU A 49 -7.84 6.31 7.86
CA LEU A 49 -7.50 6.35 9.29
C LEU A 49 -6.51 7.47 9.62
N TYR A 50 -5.70 7.89 8.66
CA TYR A 50 -4.58 8.84 8.85
C TYR A 50 -4.56 9.97 7.78
N PRO A 51 -5.67 10.70 7.58
CA PRO A 51 -5.84 11.64 6.45
C PRO A 51 -4.82 12.79 6.44
N TYR A 52 -4.38 13.25 7.62
CA TYR A 52 -3.42 14.36 7.76
C TYR A 52 -1.99 14.03 7.28
N HIS A 53 -1.66 12.76 7.01
CA HIS A 53 -0.38 12.40 6.39
C HIS A 53 -0.37 12.62 4.88
N SER A 54 -1.52 12.57 4.23
CA SER A 54 -1.66 12.82 2.78
C SER A 54 -1.49 14.32 2.47
N GLU A 55 -2.02 15.20 3.34
CA GLU A 55 -1.95 16.66 3.16
C GLU A 55 -0.56 17.26 3.43
N ARG A 56 0.32 16.59 4.19
CA ARG A 56 1.67 17.12 4.43
C ARG A 56 2.59 17.06 3.21
N SER A 57 2.20 16.33 2.16
CA SER A 57 2.98 16.26 0.91
C SER A 57 2.75 17.47 -0.01
N THR A 58 1.74 18.32 0.23
CA THR A 58 1.40 19.45 -0.66
C THR A 58 2.00 20.80 -0.22
N TYR A 59 2.76 20.84 0.88
CA TYR A 59 3.30 22.10 1.44
C TYR A 59 4.83 22.27 1.32
N LEU A 60 5.51 21.44 0.51
CA LEU A 60 6.96 21.57 0.28
C LEU A 60 7.35 22.10 -1.12
N GLU A 61 6.40 22.60 -1.89
CA GLU A 61 6.66 23.30 -3.17
C GLU A 61 6.26 24.78 -3.11
N ALA A 62 6.85 25.55 -2.19
CA ALA A 62 6.76 27.02 -2.19
C ALA A 62 8.14 27.66 -1.98
#